data_AF-A0A2N3NGD1-F1
#
_entry.id   AF-A0A2N3NGD1-F1
#
_cell.length_a   1.000
_cell.length_b   1.000
_cell.length_c   1.000
_cell.angle_alpha   90.00
_cell.angle_beta   90.00
_cell.angle_gamma   90.00
#
_symmetry.space_group_name_H-M   'P 1'
#
loop_
_entity.id
_entity.type
_entity.pdbx_description
1 polymer ?
#
loop_
_entity_poly.entity_id
_entity_poly.type
_entity_poly.pdbx_seq_one_letter_code
_entity_poly.pdbx_strand_id
1 'polypeptide(L)'
;QRSSLFLGQSVQPFIAMEHIDTISSFVEGAPPGEVSCAVTLSREALTFLPIDIKALTISTPQVVSKLAPAFEKYNEEQFTTVKLPGSSQHVIISSHSSLGDGRYYDVGSSSSFQFDHTKRQASAVQSHVLESSQSDLVNSILKSLGSYVGEHYPSASYGAYPIENDSKIAVIIVANKYSPNNFWNGRWRSLYIFDPSSGNLEGSIKIDVHYYEDGNVRLLTNRSVTASVPSGTGNGVAREISAAEKKYQEEVNRAFTGLSEGAFKSLRRQLPVTRQKIEWEKITSYRLGQDIGGGSSRR
;
A
#
# COMPACT_ATOMS: atom_id res chain seq x y z
N GLN A 1 37.39 53.22 -9.32
CA GLN A 1 37.70 51.79 -9.55
C GLN A 1 37.36 51.06 -8.25
N ARG A 2 36.19 50.40 -8.19
CA ARG A 2 36.01 48.91 -8.10
C ARG A 2 36.84 48.31 -6.95
N SER A 3 36.33 47.59 -5.95
CA SER A 3 35.21 46.64 -5.74
C SER A 3 35.18 46.40 -4.21
N SER A 4 34.22 45.80 -3.50
CA SER A 4 33.08 44.92 -3.79
C SER A 4 32.21 44.89 -2.53
N LEU A 5 30.94 45.28 -2.68
CA LEU A 5 29.83 44.66 -1.94
C LEU A 5 29.64 43.25 -2.51
N PHE A 6 29.41 42.25 -1.67
CA PHE A 6 28.22 41.39 -1.77
C PHE A 6 28.12 40.50 -0.53
N LEU A 7 26.95 40.60 0.10
CA LEU A 7 26.49 39.86 1.26
C LEU A 7 26.59 38.35 1.04
N GLY A 8 26.95 37.62 2.10
CA GLY A 8 26.73 36.18 2.20
C GLY A 8 25.24 35.88 2.10
N GLN A 9 24.82 35.43 0.93
CA GLN A 9 23.51 34.82 0.74
C GLN A 9 23.48 33.42 1.36
N SER A 10 22.38 33.17 2.05
CA SER A 10 21.94 31.93 2.67
C SER A 10 22.06 30.71 1.75
N VAL A 11 23.02 29.84 2.02
CA VAL A 11 23.11 28.48 1.41
C VAL A 11 22.32 27.43 2.22
N GLN A 12 21.80 27.79 3.40
CA GLN A 12 21.13 26.86 4.32
C GLN A 12 19.67 26.45 3.98
N PRO A 13 18.80 27.25 3.33
CA PRO A 13 17.40 26.85 3.17
C PRO A 13 17.17 25.77 2.09
N PHE A 14 18.06 25.68 1.08
CA PHE A 14 17.90 24.73 -0.02
C PHE A 14 18.21 23.28 0.41
N ILE A 15 19.28 23.09 1.20
CA ILE A 15 19.69 21.78 1.74
C ILE A 15 18.62 21.22 2.72
N ALA A 16 17.97 22.09 3.48
CA ALA A 16 16.93 21.68 4.43
C ALA A 16 15.63 21.20 3.75
N MET A 17 15.30 21.72 2.56
CA MET A 17 14.08 21.34 1.83
C MET A 17 14.24 19.98 1.14
N GLU A 18 15.38 19.74 0.49
CA GLU A 18 15.69 18.47 -0.19
C GLU A 18 15.71 17.27 0.79
N HIS A 19 16.16 17.51 2.03
CA HIS A 19 16.12 16.52 3.10
C HIS A 19 14.69 16.17 3.53
N ILE A 20 13.76 17.13 3.54
CA ILE A 20 12.35 16.89 3.92
C ILE A 20 11.66 16.05 2.85
N ASP A 21 11.87 16.36 1.58
CA ASP A 21 11.26 15.62 0.46
C ASP A 21 11.74 14.17 0.44
N THR A 22 13.04 13.96 0.68
CA THR A 22 13.63 12.62 0.78
C THR A 22 13.03 11.82 1.94
N ILE A 23 12.93 12.42 3.13
CA ILE A 23 12.35 11.74 4.31
C ILE A 23 10.85 11.48 4.11
N SER A 24 10.14 12.41 3.48
CA SER A 24 8.73 12.23 3.11
C SER A 24 8.56 11.04 2.16
N SER A 25 9.46 10.88 1.18
CA SER A 25 9.42 9.73 0.28
C SER A 25 9.61 8.39 1.01
N PHE A 26 10.39 8.35 2.10
CA PHE A 26 10.53 7.15 2.92
C PHE A 26 9.26 6.83 3.71
N VAL A 27 8.56 7.85 4.22
CA VAL A 27 7.23 7.66 4.86
C VAL A 27 6.26 7.07 3.85
N GLU A 28 6.18 7.68 2.66
CA GLU A 28 5.22 7.31 1.61
C GLU A 28 5.51 5.92 1.01
N GLY A 29 6.78 5.56 0.85
CA GLY A 29 7.21 4.28 0.28
C GLY A 29 7.19 3.09 1.25
N ALA A 30 6.92 3.33 2.53
CA ALA A 30 7.07 2.32 3.56
C ALA A 30 6.09 1.12 3.40
N PRO A 31 6.55 -0.11 3.69
CA PRO A 31 5.68 -1.30 3.64
C PRO A 31 4.52 -1.23 4.64
N PRO A 32 3.43 -1.98 4.38
CA PRO A 32 2.29 -2.04 5.28
C PRO A 32 2.69 -2.62 6.63
N GLY A 33 2.20 -2.03 7.72
CA GLY A 33 2.50 -2.48 9.08
C GLY A 33 3.81 -1.98 9.67
N GLU A 34 4.68 -1.31 8.89
CA GLU A 34 6.05 -0.98 9.32
C GLU A 34 6.26 0.50 9.65
N VAL A 35 5.38 1.40 9.22
CA VAL A 35 5.41 2.84 9.58
C VAL A 35 5.07 3.08 11.06
N SER A 36 4.61 2.06 11.79
CA SER A 36 4.33 2.16 13.22
C SER A 36 5.17 1.17 14.02
N CYS A 37 6.42 0.90 13.60
CA CYS A 37 7.35 0.06 14.35
C CYS A 37 7.68 0.71 15.72
N ALA A 38 6.72 0.60 16.64
CA ALA A 38 6.83 0.88 18.05
C ALA A 38 7.45 -0.36 18.66
N VAL A 39 8.78 -0.42 18.68
CA VAL A 39 9.44 -1.28 19.66
C VAL A 39 9.08 -0.70 21.02
N THR A 40 8.30 -1.46 21.78
CA THR A 40 8.07 -1.22 23.20
C THR A 40 9.39 -1.48 23.91
N LEU A 41 10.28 -0.50 23.94
CA LEU A 41 11.42 -0.49 24.85
C LEU A 41 11.39 0.78 25.66
N SER A 42 11.17 0.58 26.95
CA SER A 42 11.34 1.52 28.07
C SER A 42 10.50 2.81 28.07
N ARG A 43 9.64 2.85 29.08
CA ARG A 43 9.12 4.03 29.80
C ARG A 43 9.95 5.31 29.56
N GLU A 44 9.54 6.12 28.60
CA GLU A 44 9.64 7.59 28.59
C GLU A 44 8.91 8.10 27.33
N ALA A 45 8.06 9.12 27.50
CA ALA A 45 7.26 9.83 26.50
C ALA A 45 7.04 9.14 25.13
N LEU A 46 5.89 8.48 24.97
CA LEU A 46 5.41 7.88 23.71
C LEU A 46 5.45 8.89 22.54
N THR A 47 6.53 8.83 21.75
CA THR A 47 6.61 9.47 20.45
C THR A 47 6.41 8.39 19.39
N PHE A 48 5.28 8.42 18.69
CA PHE A 48 4.83 7.41 17.72
C PHE A 48 5.46 7.54 16.32
N LEU A 49 6.65 8.14 16.21
CA LEU A 49 7.36 8.26 14.93
C LEU A 49 8.13 6.95 14.65
N PRO A 50 8.22 6.47 13.39
CA PRO A 50 9.11 5.38 13.03
C PRO A 50 10.51 5.59 13.60
N ILE A 51 11.07 4.57 14.25
CA ILE A 51 12.38 4.64 14.90
C ILE A 51 13.45 5.10 13.90
N ASP A 52 13.36 4.63 12.66
CA ASP A 52 14.30 4.98 11.60
C ASP A 52 14.22 6.46 11.22
N ILE A 53 13.02 7.04 11.17
CA ILE A 53 12.85 8.47 10.88
C ILE A 53 13.39 9.31 12.04
N LYS A 54 13.18 8.89 13.29
CA LYS A 54 13.80 9.58 14.44
C LYS A 54 15.32 9.52 14.37
N ALA A 55 15.88 8.37 14.03
CA ALA A 55 17.33 8.21 13.89
C ALA A 55 17.89 9.12 12.78
N LEU A 56 17.20 9.20 11.64
CA LEU A 56 17.59 10.07 10.52
C LEU A 56 17.42 11.57 10.81
N THR A 57 16.56 11.94 11.75
CA THR A 57 16.24 13.33 12.09
C THR A 57 16.83 13.79 13.43
N ILE A 58 17.73 13.01 14.04
CA ILE A 58 18.28 13.31 15.37
C ILE A 58 18.99 14.67 15.44
N SER A 59 19.64 15.08 14.36
CA SER A 59 20.31 16.38 14.23
C SER A 59 19.36 17.52 13.83
N THR A 60 18.14 17.21 13.39
CA THR A 60 17.14 18.14 12.85
C THR A 60 15.72 17.80 13.30
N PRO A 61 15.43 17.76 14.62
CA PRO A 61 14.13 17.32 15.15
C PRO A 61 12.93 18.17 14.66
N GLN A 62 13.18 19.43 14.29
CA GLN A 62 12.19 20.34 13.67
C GLN A 62 11.64 19.84 12.33
N VAL A 63 12.29 18.87 11.67
CA VAL A 63 11.80 18.29 10.41
C VAL A 63 10.55 17.43 10.63
N VAL A 64 10.41 16.82 11.82
CA VAL A 64 9.32 15.89 12.12
C VAL A 64 7.94 16.55 12.00
N SER A 65 7.78 17.80 12.45
CA SER A 65 6.51 18.53 12.34
C SER A 65 6.14 18.84 10.88
N LYS A 66 7.11 18.86 9.96
CA LYS A 66 6.90 19.09 8.53
C LYS A 66 6.53 17.82 7.76
N LEU A 67 6.62 16.63 8.38
CA LEU A 67 6.25 15.35 7.76
C LEU A 67 4.75 15.03 7.86
N ALA A 68 3.97 15.85 8.57
CA ALA A 68 2.53 15.63 8.73
C ALA A 68 1.79 15.39 7.39
N PRO A 69 2.07 16.14 6.30
CA PRO A 69 1.44 15.88 4.99
C PRO A 69 1.81 14.51 4.40
N ALA A 70 3.05 14.05 4.60
CA ALA A 70 3.50 12.74 4.12
C ALA A 70 2.81 11.60 4.89
N PHE A 71 2.60 11.77 6.19
CA PHE A 71 1.81 10.82 6.99
C PHE A 71 0.34 10.81 6.58
N GLU A 72 -0.25 11.97 6.35
CA GLU A 72 -1.63 12.08 5.86
C GLU A 72 -1.80 11.36 4.53
N LYS A 73 -0.96 11.70 3.54
CA LYS A 73 -0.95 11.05 2.23
C LYS A 73 -0.76 9.54 2.34
N TYR A 74 0.23 9.08 3.11
CA TYR A 74 0.44 7.64 3.32
C TYR A 74 -0.82 7.00 3.92
N ASN A 75 -1.37 7.58 4.99
CA ASN A 75 -2.46 6.95 5.72
C ASN A 75 -3.73 6.83 4.85
N GLU A 76 -4.03 7.87 4.05
CA GLU A 76 -5.16 7.88 3.12
C GLU A 76 -4.95 6.95 1.92
N GLU A 77 -3.79 7.01 1.25
CA GLU A 77 -3.53 6.15 0.09
C GLU A 77 -3.50 4.67 0.47
N GLN A 78 -3.00 4.37 1.66
CA GLN A 78 -2.90 3.03 2.19
C GLN A 78 -4.18 2.52 2.86
N PHE A 79 -5.23 3.35 2.87
CA PHE A 79 -6.50 3.06 3.54
C PHE A 79 -6.30 2.52 4.97
N THR A 80 -5.53 3.28 5.75
CA THR A 80 -5.14 2.86 7.10
C THR A 80 -6.40 2.60 7.94
N THR A 81 -6.39 1.47 8.65
CA THR A 81 -7.51 1.07 9.48
C THR A 81 -7.25 1.43 10.94
N VAL A 82 -8.20 2.06 11.62
CA VAL A 82 -8.09 2.44 13.03
C VAL A 82 -9.32 1.99 13.82
N LYS A 83 -9.14 1.63 15.09
CA LYS A 83 -10.28 1.36 15.99
C LYS A 83 -10.72 2.66 16.66
N LEU A 84 -12.03 2.91 16.66
CA LEU A 84 -12.59 4.01 17.43
C LEU A 84 -12.57 3.67 18.93
N PRO A 85 -12.36 4.66 19.82
CA PRO A 85 -12.52 4.48 21.26
C PRO A 85 -13.86 3.83 21.61
N GLY A 86 -13.83 2.67 22.26
CA GLY A 86 -15.03 1.93 22.66
C GLY A 86 -15.66 1.05 21.56
N SER A 87 -15.10 1.01 20.34
CA SER A 87 -15.56 0.13 19.26
C SER A 87 -14.64 -1.07 19.06
N SER A 88 -15.21 -2.22 18.70
CA SER A 88 -14.46 -3.41 18.28
C SER A 88 -14.12 -3.41 16.79
N GLN A 89 -14.86 -2.64 15.99
CA GLN A 89 -14.70 -2.57 14.54
C GLN A 89 -13.64 -1.54 14.16
N HIS A 90 -12.95 -1.81 13.05
CA HIS A 90 -12.03 -0.87 12.46
C HIS A 90 -12.74 -0.02 11.41
N VAL A 91 -12.41 1.27 11.37
CA VAL A 91 -12.83 2.22 10.33
C VAL A 91 -11.65 2.55 9.43
N ILE A 92 -11.95 3.00 8.21
CA ILE A 92 -10.94 3.30 7.19
C ILE A 92 -10.65 4.79 7.17
N ILE A 93 -9.38 5.15 7.03
CA ILE A 93 -8.92 6.51 6.72
C ILE A 93 -8.73 6.62 5.21
N SER A 94 -9.48 7.50 4.56
CA SER A 94 -9.41 7.75 3.12
C SER A 94 -9.83 9.18 2.82
N SER A 95 -9.27 9.76 1.75
CA SER A 95 -9.73 11.04 1.20
C SER A 95 -11.23 11.03 0.86
N HIS A 96 -11.81 9.88 0.50
CA HIS A 96 -13.25 9.73 0.23
C HIS A 96 -14.13 9.82 1.49
N SER A 97 -13.53 9.66 2.66
CA SER A 97 -14.19 9.73 3.96
C SER A 97 -13.84 11.00 4.75
N SER A 98 -13.12 11.94 4.14
CA SER A 98 -12.68 13.17 4.79
C SER A 98 -13.81 14.20 4.84
N LEU A 99 -14.00 14.82 6.01
CA LEU A 99 -14.86 15.99 6.21
C LEU A 99 -14.07 17.30 6.22
N GLY A 100 -12.75 17.24 5.98
CA GLY A 100 -11.84 18.36 6.19
C GLY A 100 -11.36 18.47 7.64
N ASP A 101 -10.36 19.33 7.86
CA ASP A 101 -9.78 19.63 9.18
C ASP A 101 -9.35 18.39 10.00
N GLY A 102 -8.86 17.35 9.31
CA GLY A 102 -8.42 16.09 9.95
C GLY A 102 -9.56 15.27 10.55
N ARG A 103 -10.81 15.54 10.16
CA ARG A 103 -11.98 14.73 10.53
C ARG A 103 -12.36 13.78 9.42
N TYR A 104 -12.71 12.57 9.82
CA TYR A 104 -13.19 11.50 8.96
C TYR A 104 -14.53 10.99 9.46
N TYR A 105 -15.30 10.36 8.58
CA TYR A 105 -16.55 9.72 8.93
C TYR A 105 -16.60 8.28 8.45
N ASP A 106 -17.39 7.47 9.15
CA ASP A 106 -17.69 6.10 8.78
C ASP A 106 -19.20 5.90 8.76
N VAL A 107 -19.72 5.48 7.61
CA VAL A 107 -21.15 5.29 7.40
C VAL A 107 -21.64 4.06 8.19
N GLY A 108 -20.84 2.99 8.24
CA GLY A 108 -21.22 1.74 8.90
C GLY A 108 -21.44 1.89 10.41
N SER A 109 -20.62 2.70 11.08
CA SER A 109 -20.74 3.03 12.50
C SER A 109 -21.51 4.33 12.77
N SER A 110 -21.99 5.03 11.73
CA SER A 110 -22.70 6.31 11.84
C SER A 110 -21.96 7.31 12.74
N SER A 111 -20.65 7.40 12.56
CA SER A 111 -19.75 8.16 13.44
C SER A 111 -18.77 9.01 12.65
N SER A 112 -18.42 10.19 13.19
CA SER A 112 -17.29 10.99 12.73
C SER A 112 -16.26 11.13 13.84
N PHE A 113 -15.00 11.32 13.50
CA PHE A 113 -13.90 11.33 14.45
C PHE A 113 -12.72 12.15 13.91
N GLN A 114 -11.88 12.67 14.80
CA GLN A 114 -10.58 13.23 14.45
C GLN A 114 -9.55 12.12 14.32
N PHE A 115 -8.62 12.27 13.39
CA PHE A 115 -7.51 11.34 13.21
C PHE A 115 -6.16 12.07 13.25
N ASP A 116 -5.31 11.70 14.21
CA ASP A 116 -3.92 12.18 14.26
C ASP A 116 -3.08 11.31 13.32
N HIS A 117 -2.73 11.81 12.14
CA HIS A 117 -1.96 11.06 11.15
C HIS A 117 -0.55 10.66 11.62
N THR A 118 0.04 11.41 12.55
CA THR A 118 1.37 11.12 13.09
C THR A 118 1.30 10.01 14.12
N LYS A 119 0.30 10.04 15.00
CA LYS A 119 0.11 9.03 16.05
C LYS A 119 -0.71 7.81 15.61
N ARG A 120 -1.43 7.95 14.50
CA ARG A 120 -2.42 6.98 13.99
C ARG A 120 -3.48 6.62 15.00
N GLN A 121 -4.05 7.65 15.64
CA GLN A 121 -5.06 7.48 16.67
C GLN A 121 -6.32 8.27 16.32
N ALA A 122 -7.46 7.62 16.52
CA ALA A 122 -8.76 8.25 16.42
C ALA A 122 -9.17 8.86 17.77
N SER A 123 -9.79 10.03 17.74
CA SER A 123 -10.28 10.74 18.92
C SER A 123 -11.54 11.55 18.58
N ALA A 124 -12.14 12.22 19.58
CA ALA A 124 -13.28 13.12 19.39
C ALA A 124 -14.43 12.52 18.55
N VAL A 125 -14.81 11.27 18.87
CA VAL A 125 -15.88 10.54 18.20
C VAL A 125 -17.22 11.22 18.48
N GLN A 126 -18.00 11.43 17.42
CA GLN A 126 -19.31 12.07 17.44
C GLN A 126 -20.27 11.29 16.55
N SER A 127 -21.56 11.30 16.88
CA SER A 127 -22.59 10.76 15.99
C SER A 127 -22.57 11.53 14.67
N HIS A 128 -22.60 10.81 13.55
CA HIS A 128 -22.66 11.39 12.21
C HIS A 128 -23.49 10.49 11.32
N VAL A 129 -24.66 11.00 10.91
CA VAL A 129 -25.55 10.30 9.98
C VAL A 129 -25.24 10.80 8.58
N LEU A 130 -25.19 9.87 7.62
CA LEU A 130 -24.94 10.20 6.23
C LEU A 130 -26.14 10.95 5.65
N GLU A 131 -25.98 12.24 5.39
CA GLU A 131 -26.95 13.08 4.68
C GLU A 131 -26.64 13.05 3.18
N SER A 132 -27.23 12.08 2.47
CA SER A 132 -27.01 11.90 1.03
C SER A 132 -28.26 11.38 0.33
N SER A 133 -28.46 11.83 -0.91
CA SER A 133 -29.50 11.30 -1.81
C SER A 133 -29.29 9.83 -2.16
N GLN A 134 -28.06 9.32 -2.03
CA GLN A 134 -27.67 7.93 -2.29
C GLN A 134 -27.58 7.08 -1.03
N SER A 135 -28.04 7.58 0.13
CA SER A 135 -27.91 6.90 1.43
C SER A 135 -28.46 5.46 1.43
N ASP A 136 -29.61 5.21 0.82
CA ASP A 136 -30.19 3.87 0.69
C ASP A 136 -29.30 2.91 -0.13
N LEU A 137 -28.73 3.41 -1.24
CA LEU A 137 -27.84 2.63 -2.08
C LEU A 137 -26.51 2.34 -1.36
N VAL A 138 -25.93 3.32 -0.68
CA VAL A 138 -24.71 3.16 0.12
C VAL A 138 -24.93 2.10 1.21
N ASN A 139 -26.03 2.18 1.96
CA ASN A 139 -26.36 1.19 2.99
C ASN A 139 -26.59 -0.21 2.39
N SER A 140 -27.23 -0.28 1.22
CA SER A 140 -27.42 -1.53 0.47
C SER A 140 -26.08 -2.15 0.04
N ILE A 141 -25.14 -1.33 -0.47
CA ILE A 141 -23.77 -1.74 -0.81
C ILE A 141 -23.07 -2.26 0.45
N LEU A 142 -23.05 -1.50 1.54
CA LEU A 142 -22.37 -1.89 2.79
C LEU A 142 -22.86 -3.23 3.34
N LYS A 143 -24.18 -3.47 3.32
CA LYS A 143 -24.76 -4.74 3.78
C LYS A 143 -24.33 -5.92 2.90
N SER A 144 -24.40 -5.74 1.58
CA SER A 144 -24.03 -6.78 0.61
C SER A 144 -22.54 -7.08 0.66
N LEU A 145 -21.73 -6.01 0.78
CA LEU A 145 -20.30 -6.07 0.89
C LEU A 145 -19.84 -6.72 2.20
N GLY A 146 -20.52 -6.45 3.31
CA GLY A 146 -20.22 -7.09 4.59
C GLY A 146 -20.37 -8.61 4.54
N SER A 147 -21.36 -9.12 3.81
CA SER A 147 -21.53 -10.57 3.61
C SER A 147 -20.37 -11.15 2.78
N TYR A 148 -20.07 -10.53 1.64
CA TYR A 148 -18.92 -10.92 0.81
C TYR A 148 -17.59 -10.86 1.57
N VAL A 149 -17.32 -9.76 2.27
CA VAL A 149 -16.07 -9.58 3.00
C VAL A 149 -15.91 -10.61 4.11
N GLY A 150 -16.98 -10.91 4.85
CA GLY A 150 -16.98 -11.93 5.91
C GLY A 150 -16.72 -13.36 5.41
N GLU A 151 -17.11 -13.67 4.17
CA GLU A 151 -16.89 -14.99 3.56
C GLU A 151 -15.49 -15.15 2.95
N HIS A 152 -14.90 -14.05 2.45
CA HIS A 152 -13.71 -14.11 1.61
C HIS A 152 -12.42 -13.58 2.26
N TYR A 153 -12.53 -12.80 3.34
CA TYR A 153 -11.37 -12.23 4.03
C TYR A 153 -11.34 -12.68 5.50
N PRO A 154 -10.19 -13.19 6.01
CA PRO A 154 -10.07 -13.53 7.42
C PRO A 154 -10.26 -12.33 8.36
N SER A 155 -9.85 -11.14 7.91
CA SER A 155 -10.02 -9.87 8.62
C SER A 155 -9.88 -8.74 7.61
N ALA A 156 -10.94 -7.95 7.44
CA ALA A 156 -10.96 -6.81 6.55
C ALA A 156 -11.90 -5.72 7.08
N SER A 157 -11.63 -4.49 6.66
CA SER A 157 -12.48 -3.33 6.84
C SER A 157 -12.99 -2.90 5.47
N TYR A 158 -14.21 -2.39 5.43
CA TYR A 158 -14.84 -1.93 4.21
C TYR A 158 -15.67 -0.68 4.48
N GLY A 159 -15.84 0.14 3.45
CA GLY A 159 -16.58 1.39 3.52
C GLY A 159 -17.16 1.76 2.17
N ALA A 160 -18.23 2.53 2.19
CA ALA A 160 -18.85 3.09 0.99
C ALA A 160 -19.22 4.55 1.26
N TYR A 161 -18.86 5.44 0.34
CA TYR A 161 -18.90 6.88 0.53
C TYR A 161 -19.44 7.55 -0.74
N PRO A 162 -20.47 8.42 -0.64
CA PRO A 162 -20.82 9.30 -1.75
C PRO A 162 -19.64 10.22 -2.09
N ILE A 163 -19.39 10.41 -3.37
CA ILE A 163 -18.35 11.29 -3.90
C ILE A 163 -18.89 12.10 -5.07
N GLU A 164 -18.12 13.09 -5.53
CA GLU A 164 -18.49 13.94 -6.68
C GLU A 164 -19.90 14.55 -6.53
N ASN A 165 -20.17 15.15 -5.36
CA ASN A 165 -21.48 15.73 -5.01
C ASN A 165 -22.64 14.73 -5.16
N ASP A 166 -22.52 13.55 -4.55
CA ASP A 166 -23.50 12.45 -4.58
C ASP A 166 -23.75 11.79 -5.95
N SER A 167 -22.97 12.14 -6.98
CA SER A 167 -23.15 11.54 -8.31
C SER A 167 -22.54 10.14 -8.43
N LYS A 168 -21.55 9.80 -7.61
CA LYS A 168 -20.88 8.49 -7.60
C LYS A 168 -20.66 7.99 -6.18
N ILE A 169 -20.32 6.71 -6.05
CA ILE A 169 -20.05 6.05 -4.77
C ILE A 169 -18.67 5.40 -4.81
N ALA A 170 -17.78 5.82 -3.93
CA ALA A 170 -16.52 5.12 -3.67
C ALA A 170 -16.77 3.94 -2.72
N VAL A 171 -16.32 2.75 -3.10
CA VAL A 171 -16.38 1.51 -2.32
C VAL A 171 -14.96 1.05 -2.05
N ILE A 172 -14.60 0.88 -0.78
CA ILE A 172 -13.26 0.57 -0.33
C ILE A 172 -13.27 -0.75 0.43
N ILE A 173 -12.30 -1.62 0.14
CA ILE A 173 -12.03 -2.84 0.90
C ILE A 173 -10.55 -2.86 1.25
N VAL A 174 -10.24 -3.12 2.52
CA VAL A 174 -8.87 -3.22 3.01
C VAL A 174 -8.75 -4.47 3.86
N ALA A 175 -7.84 -5.36 3.50
CA ALA A 175 -7.49 -6.51 4.32
C ALA A 175 -6.01 -6.45 4.69
N ASN A 176 -5.74 -6.56 5.98
CA ASN A 176 -4.40 -6.44 6.54
C ASN A 176 -4.06 -7.73 7.27
N LYS A 177 -2.86 -8.27 7.04
CA LYS A 177 -2.31 -9.37 7.81
C LYS A 177 -0.84 -9.09 8.11
N TYR A 178 -0.55 -8.81 9.37
CA TYR A 178 0.79 -8.49 9.84
C TYR A 178 1.29 -9.60 10.73
N SER A 179 2.48 -10.10 10.41
CA SER A 179 3.11 -11.19 11.14
C SER A 179 4.59 -10.86 11.36
N PRO A 180 4.90 -9.78 12.11
CA PRO A 180 6.26 -9.28 12.24
C PRO A 180 7.22 -10.29 12.88
N ASN A 181 6.72 -11.15 13.78
CA ASN A 181 7.49 -12.25 14.39
C ASN A 181 7.92 -13.31 13.38
N ASN A 182 7.23 -13.40 12.25
CA ASN A 182 7.58 -14.29 11.13
C ASN A 182 8.13 -13.50 9.94
N PHE A 183 8.54 -12.24 10.16
CA PHE A 183 9.20 -11.40 9.17
C PHE A 183 8.38 -11.15 7.88
N TRP A 184 7.06 -11.06 7.97
CA TRP A 184 6.25 -10.67 6.82
C TRP A 184 4.99 -9.90 7.16
N ASN A 185 4.61 -9.02 6.23
CA ASN A 185 3.40 -8.22 6.27
C ASN A 185 2.73 -8.24 4.91
N GLY A 186 1.40 -8.24 4.91
CA GLY A 186 0.59 -8.22 3.70
C GLY A 186 -0.59 -7.27 3.82
N ARG A 187 -0.89 -6.59 2.72
CA ARG A 187 -2.05 -5.73 2.58
C ARG A 187 -2.69 -5.91 1.21
N TRP A 188 -4.00 -6.09 1.22
CA TRP A 188 -4.88 -6.01 0.08
C TRP A 188 -5.69 -4.71 0.16
N ARG A 189 -5.75 -3.95 -0.93
CA ARG A 189 -6.58 -2.74 -1.05
C ARG A 189 -7.35 -2.79 -2.35
N SER A 190 -8.64 -2.57 -2.26
CA SER A 190 -9.49 -2.36 -3.42
C SER A 190 -10.24 -1.04 -3.27
N LEU A 191 -10.24 -0.25 -4.35
CA LEU A 191 -11.07 0.94 -4.49
C LEU A 191 -11.88 0.77 -5.76
N TYR A 192 -13.20 0.92 -5.64
CA TYR A 192 -14.12 0.97 -6.75
C TYR A 192 -14.93 2.26 -6.71
N ILE A 193 -15.17 2.84 -7.86
CA ILE A 193 -16.02 4.00 -8.07
C ILE A 193 -17.19 3.50 -8.91
N PHE A 194 -18.36 3.52 -8.29
CA PHE A 194 -19.61 3.16 -8.93
C PHE A 194 -20.36 4.42 -9.33
N ASP A 195 -20.78 4.49 -10.59
CA ASP A 195 -21.67 5.52 -11.11
C ASP A 195 -23.09 4.92 -11.24
N PRO A 196 -24.04 5.31 -10.36
CA PRO A 196 -25.41 4.82 -10.42
C PRO A 196 -26.17 5.22 -11.67
N SER A 197 -25.78 6.31 -12.35
CA SER A 197 -26.47 6.83 -13.54
C SER A 197 -26.14 6.03 -14.79
N SER A 198 -24.88 5.63 -14.96
CA SER A 198 -24.42 4.83 -16.09
C SER A 198 -24.36 3.33 -15.80
N GLY A 199 -24.38 2.95 -14.51
CA GLY A 199 -24.14 1.58 -14.07
C GLY A 199 -22.68 1.15 -14.21
N ASN A 200 -21.75 2.08 -14.47
CA ASN A 200 -20.34 1.75 -14.63
C ASN A 200 -19.65 1.59 -13.27
N LEU A 201 -18.80 0.57 -13.16
CA LEU A 201 -17.96 0.30 -12.00
C LEU A 201 -16.50 0.28 -12.44
N GLU A 202 -15.74 1.27 -12.04
CA GLU A 202 -14.30 1.37 -12.31
C GLU A 202 -13.53 1.20 -11.01
N GLY A 203 -12.38 0.56 -11.01
CA GLY A 203 -11.63 0.39 -9.78
C GLY A 203 -10.20 -0.05 -9.97
N SER A 204 -9.54 -0.24 -8.85
CA SER A 204 -8.18 -0.80 -8.78
C SER A 204 -8.03 -1.72 -7.58
N ILE A 205 -7.32 -2.82 -7.79
CA ILE A 205 -6.93 -3.76 -6.75
C ILE A 205 -5.41 -3.73 -6.63
N LYS A 206 -4.92 -3.54 -5.41
CA LYS A 206 -3.49 -3.44 -5.10
C LYS A 206 -3.12 -4.44 -4.02
N ILE A 207 -2.05 -5.19 -4.26
CA ILE A 207 -1.44 -6.12 -3.29
C ILE A 207 -0.06 -5.59 -2.93
N ASP A 208 0.22 -5.52 -1.64
CA ASP A 208 1.53 -5.17 -1.09
C ASP A 208 1.92 -6.22 -0.04
N VAL A 209 2.92 -7.05 -0.37
CA VAL A 209 3.46 -8.07 0.54
C VAL A 209 4.95 -7.85 0.70
N HIS A 210 5.42 -7.81 1.93
CA HIS A 210 6.83 -7.64 2.26
C HIS A 210 7.28 -8.80 3.14
N TYR A 211 8.34 -9.50 2.74
CA TYR A 211 9.02 -10.56 3.48
C TYR A 211 10.47 -10.17 3.67
N TYR A 212 10.95 -10.24 4.91
CA TYR A 212 12.24 -9.67 5.31
C TYR A 212 13.07 -10.57 6.25
N GLU A 213 12.89 -11.88 6.17
CA GLU A 213 13.78 -12.85 6.83
C GLU A 213 15.00 -13.09 5.94
N ASP A 214 16.21 -12.84 6.47
CA ASP A 214 17.49 -13.02 5.77
C ASP A 214 17.61 -12.36 4.37
N GLY A 215 16.78 -11.36 4.12
CA GLY A 215 16.68 -10.65 2.84
C GLY A 215 15.58 -9.60 2.86
N ASN A 216 15.29 -9.01 1.69
CA ASN A 216 14.16 -8.09 1.51
C ASN A 216 13.50 -8.42 0.17
N VAL A 217 12.28 -8.95 0.23
CA VAL A 217 11.46 -9.30 -0.94
C VAL A 217 10.11 -8.64 -0.79
N ARG A 218 9.72 -7.84 -1.80
CA ARG A 218 8.42 -7.17 -1.81
C ARG A 218 7.66 -7.46 -3.11
N LEU A 219 6.39 -7.81 -2.97
CA LEU A 219 5.42 -7.89 -4.06
C LEU A 219 4.59 -6.61 -4.04
N LEU A 220 4.63 -5.86 -5.13
CA LEU A 220 3.77 -4.71 -5.37
C LEU A 220 2.99 -4.95 -6.66
N THR A 221 1.67 -4.87 -6.57
CA THR A 221 0.80 -5.01 -7.73
C THR A 221 -0.23 -3.88 -7.80
N ASN A 222 -0.67 -3.57 -9.01
CA ASN A 222 -1.78 -2.67 -9.27
C ASN A 222 -2.55 -3.15 -10.49
N ARG A 223 -3.81 -3.51 -10.29
CA ARG A 223 -4.70 -4.02 -11.34
C ARG A 223 -5.92 -3.13 -11.44
N SER A 224 -6.05 -2.42 -12.55
CA SER A 224 -7.29 -1.72 -12.90
C SER A 224 -8.38 -2.71 -13.29
N VAL A 225 -9.61 -2.39 -12.91
CA VAL A 225 -10.81 -3.18 -13.14
C VAL A 225 -11.89 -2.26 -13.70
N THR A 226 -12.62 -2.74 -14.71
CA THR A 226 -13.84 -2.10 -15.19
C THR A 226 -14.93 -3.17 -15.31
N ALA A 227 -16.14 -2.83 -14.89
CA ALA A 227 -17.32 -3.67 -14.96
C ALA A 227 -18.57 -2.80 -15.15
N SER A 228 -19.69 -3.44 -15.48
CA SER A 228 -20.99 -2.79 -15.55
C SER A 228 -21.94 -3.52 -14.61
N VAL A 229 -22.75 -2.77 -13.87
CA VAL A 229 -23.70 -3.27 -12.87
C VAL A 229 -25.12 -3.03 -13.40
N PRO A 230 -25.74 -4.01 -14.09
CA PRO A 230 -27.00 -3.78 -14.80
C PRO A 230 -28.20 -3.44 -13.90
N SER A 231 -28.13 -3.84 -12.63
CA SER A 231 -29.24 -3.65 -11.68
C SER A 231 -29.14 -2.36 -10.85
N GLY A 232 -27.98 -1.69 -10.85
CA GLY A 232 -27.74 -0.53 -9.97
C GLY A 232 -27.93 -0.79 -8.47
N THR A 233 -28.03 -2.05 -8.03
CA THR A 233 -28.29 -2.41 -6.63
C THR A 233 -27.00 -2.70 -5.87
N GLY A 234 -27.03 -2.56 -4.54
CA GLY A 234 -25.89 -2.91 -3.68
C GLY A 234 -25.43 -4.37 -3.83
N ASN A 235 -26.38 -5.30 -4.00
CA ASN A 235 -26.08 -6.70 -4.30
C ASN A 235 -25.38 -6.86 -5.65
N GLY A 236 -25.81 -6.12 -6.68
CA GLY A 236 -25.18 -6.11 -7.99
C GLY A 236 -23.74 -5.62 -7.93
N VAL A 237 -23.49 -4.51 -7.22
CA VAL A 237 -22.14 -3.96 -7.01
C VAL A 237 -21.24 -4.97 -6.31
N ALA A 238 -21.70 -5.55 -5.18
CA ALA A 238 -20.92 -6.55 -4.44
C ALA A 238 -20.60 -7.79 -5.27
N ARG A 239 -21.54 -8.23 -6.13
CA ARG A 239 -21.32 -9.37 -7.04
C ARG A 239 -20.24 -9.10 -8.08
N GLU A 240 -20.26 -7.93 -8.72
CA GLU A 240 -19.24 -7.58 -9.71
C GLU A 240 -17.86 -7.41 -9.07
N ILE A 241 -17.80 -6.82 -7.86
CA ILE A 241 -16.56 -6.74 -7.07
C ILE A 241 -16.04 -8.15 -6.77
N SER A 242 -16.90 -9.04 -6.25
CA SER A 242 -16.54 -10.44 -5.95
C SER A 242 -15.97 -11.17 -7.16
N ALA A 243 -16.61 -11.03 -8.33
CA ALA A 243 -16.15 -11.63 -9.56
C ALA A 243 -14.79 -11.08 -10.01
N ALA A 244 -14.59 -9.76 -9.92
CA ALA A 244 -13.35 -9.10 -10.30
C ALA A 244 -12.19 -9.50 -9.38
N GLU A 245 -12.39 -9.50 -8.05
CA GLU A 245 -11.36 -9.87 -7.08
C GLU A 245 -10.99 -11.34 -7.19
N LYS A 246 -11.97 -12.24 -7.35
CA LYS A 246 -11.72 -13.67 -7.60
C LYS A 246 -10.86 -13.87 -8.86
N LYS A 247 -11.26 -13.25 -9.97
CA LYS A 247 -10.51 -13.33 -11.24
C LYS A 247 -9.08 -12.85 -11.05
N TYR A 248 -8.89 -11.74 -10.34
CA TYR A 248 -7.56 -11.19 -10.12
C TYR A 248 -6.69 -12.09 -9.22
N GLN A 249 -7.25 -12.65 -8.15
CA GLN A 249 -6.54 -13.59 -7.29
C GLN A 249 -6.05 -14.82 -8.09
N GLU A 250 -6.90 -15.37 -8.95
CA GLU A 250 -6.50 -16.48 -9.82
C GLU A 250 -5.43 -16.07 -10.85
N GLU A 251 -5.50 -14.85 -11.40
CA GLU A 251 -4.47 -14.29 -12.28
C GLU A 251 -3.11 -14.18 -11.58
N VAL A 252 -3.08 -13.68 -10.35
CA VAL A 252 -1.86 -13.57 -9.53
C VAL A 252 -1.25 -14.95 -9.26
N ASN A 253 -2.07 -15.94 -8.88
CA ASN A 253 -1.60 -17.31 -8.64
C ASN A 253 -0.98 -17.94 -9.90
N ARG A 254 -1.62 -17.76 -11.06
CA ARG A 254 -1.07 -18.22 -12.35
C ARG A 254 0.22 -17.48 -12.71
N ALA A 255 0.28 -16.18 -12.49
CA ALA A 255 1.47 -15.37 -12.76
C ALA A 255 2.68 -15.86 -11.96
N PHE A 256 2.52 -16.15 -10.66
CA PHE A 256 3.60 -16.70 -9.85
C PHE A 256 4.09 -18.07 -10.34
N THR A 257 3.17 -18.95 -10.72
CA THR A 257 3.54 -20.25 -11.31
C THR A 257 4.36 -20.04 -12.58
N GLY A 258 3.90 -19.18 -13.49
CA GLY A 258 4.61 -18.85 -14.73
C GLY A 258 5.99 -18.20 -14.52
N LEU A 259 6.12 -17.31 -13.53
CA LEU A 259 7.41 -16.70 -13.17
C LEU A 259 8.42 -17.74 -12.69
N SER A 260 7.97 -18.67 -11.84
CA SER A 260 8.81 -19.72 -11.27
C SER A 260 9.30 -20.74 -12.31
N GLU A 261 8.45 -21.08 -13.28
CA GLU A 261 8.77 -22.08 -14.30
C GLU A 261 9.44 -21.51 -15.54
N GLY A 262 9.23 -20.22 -15.83
CA GLY A 262 9.74 -19.53 -17.01
C GLY A 262 10.86 -18.55 -16.68
N ALA A 263 10.49 -17.31 -16.33
CA ALA A 263 11.40 -16.16 -16.27
C ALA A 263 12.56 -16.37 -15.29
N PHE A 264 12.34 -16.94 -14.12
CA PHE A 264 13.44 -17.17 -13.17
C PHE A 264 14.43 -18.24 -13.65
N LYS A 265 13.96 -19.27 -14.37
CA LYS A 265 14.85 -20.29 -14.97
C LYS A 265 15.67 -19.74 -16.13
N SER A 266 15.16 -18.76 -16.87
CA SER A 266 15.90 -18.14 -17.98
C SER A 266 17.00 -17.18 -17.49
N LEU A 267 16.78 -16.51 -16.35
CA LEU A 267 17.80 -15.64 -15.73
C LEU A 267 19.02 -16.42 -15.24
N ARG A 268 18.79 -17.48 -14.45
CA ARG A 268 19.86 -18.34 -13.95
C ARG A 268 19.39 -19.77 -13.86
N ARG A 269 20.08 -20.64 -14.58
CA ARG A 269 19.84 -22.08 -14.51
C ARG A 269 20.29 -22.62 -13.16
N GLN A 270 19.51 -23.55 -12.61
CA GLN A 270 19.89 -24.28 -11.40
C GLN A 270 21.18 -25.10 -11.60
N LEU A 271 21.37 -25.64 -12.81
CA LEU A 271 22.58 -26.34 -13.24
C LEU A 271 22.98 -25.89 -14.65
N PRO A 272 24.29 -25.96 -14.99
CA PRO A 272 24.78 -25.83 -16.37
C PRO A 272 24.02 -26.71 -17.39
N VAL A 273 24.22 -26.45 -18.68
CA VAL A 273 23.64 -27.25 -19.78
C VAL A 273 23.88 -28.75 -19.60
N THR A 274 25.07 -29.09 -19.12
CA THR A 274 25.52 -30.47 -18.85
C THR A 274 24.76 -31.17 -17.73
N ARG A 275 23.92 -30.45 -16.97
CA ARG A 275 23.20 -30.96 -15.77
C ARG A 275 24.13 -31.51 -14.70
N GLN A 276 25.36 -31.01 -14.64
CA GLN A 276 26.37 -31.36 -13.64
C GLN A 276 26.92 -30.09 -12.99
N LYS A 277 27.37 -30.19 -11.73
CA LYS A 277 28.07 -29.08 -11.09
C LYS A 277 29.35 -28.78 -11.86
N ILE A 278 29.77 -27.51 -11.83
CA ILE A 278 30.99 -27.08 -12.47
C ILE A 278 32.18 -27.79 -11.83
N GLU A 279 32.97 -28.48 -12.65
CA GLU A 279 34.26 -29.02 -12.26
C GLU A 279 35.33 -27.94 -12.42
N TRP A 280 35.64 -27.26 -11.32
CA TRP A 280 36.56 -26.11 -11.33
C TRP A 280 37.98 -26.46 -11.82
N GLU A 281 38.47 -27.67 -11.52
CA GLU A 281 39.80 -28.15 -11.96
C GLU A 281 39.91 -28.23 -13.49
N LYS A 282 38.84 -28.67 -14.16
CA LYS A 282 38.81 -28.72 -15.62
C LYS A 282 38.84 -27.33 -16.23
N ILE A 283 38.11 -26.37 -15.65
CA ILE A 283 38.07 -24.98 -16.16
C ILE A 283 39.46 -24.35 -16.19
N THR A 284 40.30 -24.58 -15.17
CA THR A 284 41.67 -24.03 -15.15
C THR A 284 42.59 -24.64 -16.21
N SER A 285 42.27 -25.84 -16.71
CA SER A 285 43.04 -26.54 -17.75
C SER A 285 42.52 -26.33 -19.18
N TYR A 286 41.27 -25.88 -19.35
CA TYR A 286 40.66 -25.61 -20.65
C TYR A 286 41.27 -24.35 -21.28
N ARG A 287 42.15 -24.53 -22.26
CA ARG A 287 42.64 -23.45 -23.13
C ARG A 287 41.56 -23.11 -24.16
N LEU A 288 40.62 -22.27 -23.75
CA LEU A 288 39.45 -21.84 -24.52
C LEU A 288 39.79 -21.36 -25.95
N GLY A 289 41.00 -20.84 -26.19
CA GLY A 289 41.45 -20.37 -27.50
C GLY A 289 41.87 -21.45 -28.51
N GLN A 290 42.24 -22.68 -28.07
CA GLN A 290 42.67 -23.74 -28.99
C GLN A 290 41.51 -24.59 -29.52
N ASP A 291 40.44 -24.76 -28.75
CA ASP A 291 39.31 -25.63 -29.12
C ASP A 291 38.17 -24.91 -29.87
N ILE A 292 38.13 -23.55 -29.83
CA ILE A 292 37.14 -22.75 -30.57
C ILE A 292 37.64 -22.39 -31.99
N GLY A 293 38.95 -22.24 -32.16
CA GLY A 293 39.57 -22.02 -33.46
C GLY A 293 39.76 -23.34 -34.17
N GLY A 294 38.75 -23.82 -34.91
CA GLY A 294 38.79 -25.03 -35.72
C GLY A 294 40.01 -25.08 -36.66
N GLY A 295 41.14 -25.55 -36.16
CA GLY A 295 42.36 -25.81 -36.89
C GLY A 295 42.50 -27.29 -37.14
N SER A 296 41.53 -27.91 -37.81
CA SER A 296 41.74 -29.20 -38.45
C SER A 296 42.68 -29.00 -39.66
N SER A 297 43.97 -28.78 -39.42
CA SER A 297 44.99 -29.10 -40.42
C SER A 297 45.04 -30.62 -40.52
N ARG A 298 44.19 -31.18 -41.39
CA ARG A 298 44.39 -32.52 -41.91
C ARG A 298 45.69 -32.47 -42.73
N ARG A 299 46.70 -33.18 -42.24
CA ARG A 299 47.83 -33.66 -43.03
C ARG A 299 47.34 -34.61 -44.11
#